data_AF-A0A024UJG8-F1
#
_entry.id   AF-A0A024UJG8-F1
#
_cell.length_a   1.000
_cell.length_b   1.000
_cell.length_c   1.000
_cell.angle_alpha   90.00
_cell.angle_beta   90.00
_cell.angle_gamma   90.00
#
_symmetry.space_group_name_H-M   'P 1'
#
loop_
_entity.id
_entity.type
_entity.pdbx_description
1 polymer ?
#
loop_
_entity_poly.entity_id
_entity_poly.type
_entity_poly.pdbx_seq_one_letter_code
_entity_poly.pdbx_strand_id
1 'polypeptide(L)'
;MHQTRELSASTKFEITTALQNNLCHGKLPRGTIKAIAARFDLNRGTIRTVWTRYKNGVSMSRKTGRVGPRTRYTAEEITTLIKDVPLQQRSTLRDLSEATGISTFTLSRSLKNGVVHRRSSRLKPLLTEYNKRERIAFCAGHVELTRDAAQEYMADVAEGDCRKAYLVDGEDMDYRACKSKRFIAKVMFLCAVARPRDGFDGKIGLWPFVKRTPALRSSRNRQAGTLVTTLVNVDGPTYRDYLVNKVVPAIKAKFPSMSKRVVLQHDNATPHGSIDEATLALMSTDGWQFVVRRQPPNSPDLNVLDLGFFASIQSLQYKTISRSVDEVIASTLMAFETLSDEKLAKVFLTLQAVMRLVLEHRGNNNFKLPHLKKDAMGRAGTLTENLSCCVSLLVAASLHYH
;
A
#
# COMPACT_ATOMS: atom_id res chain seq x y z
N MET A 1 41.87 22.85 22.51
CA MET A 1 40.60 23.42 22.03
C MET A 1 40.73 23.73 20.55
N HIS A 2 39.90 23.12 19.69
CA HIS A 2 39.90 23.43 18.25
C HIS A 2 39.52 24.90 18.04
N GLN A 3 40.46 25.73 17.60
CA GLN A 3 40.14 27.08 17.12
C GLN A 3 39.30 26.94 15.84
N THR A 4 37.99 27.11 15.97
CA THR A 4 37.12 27.27 14.80
C THR A 4 37.45 28.57 14.09
N ARG A 5 37.49 28.55 12.76
CA ARG A 5 37.80 29.71 11.91
C ARG A 5 36.77 30.86 12.02
N GLU A 6 35.69 30.67 12.78
CA GLU A 6 34.66 31.67 13.07
C GLU A 6 34.44 31.81 14.59
N LEU A 7 34.18 33.05 15.02
CA LEU A 7 33.71 33.36 16.38
C LEU A 7 32.30 32.81 16.60
N SER A 8 32.08 32.22 17.77
CA SER A 8 30.76 31.74 18.19
C SER A 8 29.75 32.89 18.29
N ALA A 9 28.46 32.57 18.26
CA ALA A 9 27.40 33.57 18.42
C ALA A 9 27.46 34.26 19.79
N SER A 10 27.76 33.52 20.88
CA SER A 10 27.89 34.10 22.22
C SER A 10 29.10 35.04 22.31
N THR A 11 30.25 34.64 21.75
CA THR A 11 31.45 35.49 21.73
C THR A 11 31.21 36.78 20.95
N LYS A 12 30.49 36.71 19.82
CA LYS A 12 30.10 37.92 19.06
C LYS A 12 29.17 38.82 19.89
N PHE A 13 28.21 38.24 20.60
CA PHE A 13 27.29 38.96 21.47
C PHE A 13 28.04 39.67 22.61
N GLU A 14 28.92 38.97 23.31
CA GLU A 14 29.75 39.52 24.39
C GLU A 14 30.64 40.67 23.91
N ILE A 15 31.25 40.55 22.72
CA ILE A 15 32.02 41.63 22.09
C ILE A 15 31.12 42.85 21.81
N THR A 16 29.91 42.63 21.28
CA THR A 16 28.98 43.73 21.00
C THR A 16 28.49 44.42 22.26
N THR A 17 28.13 43.67 23.31
CA THR A 17 27.73 44.21 24.62
C THR A 17 28.89 45.00 25.24
N ALA A 18 30.11 44.47 25.20
CA ALA A 18 31.29 45.16 25.71
C ALA A 18 31.55 46.49 24.97
N LEU A 19 31.35 46.54 23.65
CA LEU A 19 31.46 47.77 22.87
C LEU A 19 30.32 48.75 23.16
N GLN A 20 29.07 48.28 23.30
CA GLN A 20 27.94 49.13 23.66
C GLN A 20 28.12 49.81 25.01
N ASN A 21 28.58 49.07 26.01
CA ASN A 21 28.81 49.59 27.36
C ASN A 21 29.92 50.65 27.44
N ASN A 22 30.73 50.78 26.37
CA ASN A 22 31.80 51.77 26.27
C ASN A 22 31.45 52.93 25.31
N LEU A 23 30.17 53.10 24.95
CA LEU A 23 29.71 54.23 24.15
C LEU A 23 29.65 55.50 25.01
N CYS A 24 30.26 56.58 24.51
CA CYS A 24 30.14 57.92 25.06
C CYS A 24 29.59 58.84 23.98
N HIS A 25 28.47 59.52 24.25
CA HIS A 25 27.74 60.36 23.28
C HIS A 25 27.51 59.66 21.91
N GLY A 26 27.13 58.37 21.94
CA GLY A 26 26.85 57.59 20.74
C GLY A 26 28.09 57.20 19.90
N LYS A 27 29.31 57.52 20.36
CA LYS A 27 30.57 57.17 19.70
C LYS A 27 31.46 56.33 20.61
N LEU A 28 32.27 55.48 20.01
CA LEU A 28 33.30 54.73 20.74
C LEU A 28 34.53 55.64 20.94
N PRO A 29 35.02 55.82 22.18
CA PRO A 29 36.25 56.54 22.44
C PRO A 29 37.46 55.94 21.70
N ARG A 30 38.48 56.79 21.48
CA ARG A 30 39.72 56.36 20.82
C ARG A 30 40.42 55.33 21.72
N GLY A 31 40.76 54.18 21.14
CA GLY A 31 41.44 53.09 21.86
C GLY A 31 40.53 51.97 22.36
N THR A 32 39.21 52.19 22.48
CA THR A 32 38.25 51.18 22.98
C THR A 32 38.29 49.87 22.19
N ILE A 33 38.37 49.94 20.86
CA ILE A 33 38.48 48.74 20.00
C ILE A 33 39.79 47.98 20.26
N LYS A 34 40.90 48.68 20.56
CA LYS A 34 42.20 48.04 20.86
C LYS A 34 42.17 47.38 22.24
N ALA A 35 41.53 48.02 23.22
CA ALA A 35 41.37 47.46 24.56
C ALA A 35 40.48 46.20 24.55
N ILE A 36 39.36 46.24 23.82
CA ILE A 36 38.47 45.08 23.67
C ILE A 36 39.14 43.97 22.85
N ALA A 37 39.92 44.33 21.82
CA ALA A 37 40.73 43.37 21.07
C ALA A 37 41.72 42.60 21.97
N ALA A 38 42.42 43.30 22.88
CA ALA A 38 43.31 42.66 23.84
C ALA A 38 42.55 41.78 24.85
N ARG A 39 41.38 42.22 25.33
CA ARG A 39 40.54 41.46 26.28
C ARG A 39 40.07 40.11 25.73
N PHE A 40 39.72 40.06 24.45
CA PHE A 40 39.21 38.84 23.81
C PHE A 40 40.30 38.04 23.07
N ASP A 41 41.57 38.47 23.12
CA ASP A 41 42.69 37.91 22.36
C ASP A 41 42.39 37.81 20.85
N LEU A 42 41.87 38.89 20.28
CA LEU A 42 41.48 38.97 18.87
C LEU A 42 42.14 40.15 18.17
N ASN A 43 42.28 40.04 16.84
CA ASN A 43 42.76 41.15 16.03
C ASN A 43 41.76 42.33 16.08
N ARG A 44 42.27 43.57 16.18
CA ARG A 44 41.46 44.81 16.13
C ARG A 44 40.51 44.87 14.94
N GLY A 45 40.89 44.31 13.79
CA GLY A 45 40.07 44.23 12.58
C GLY A 45 38.86 43.32 12.76
N THR A 46 38.99 42.22 13.50
CA THR A 46 37.90 41.31 13.83
C THR A 46 36.86 42.00 14.71
N ILE A 47 37.30 42.68 15.79
CA ILE A 47 36.42 43.46 16.67
C ILE A 47 35.70 44.56 15.88
N ARG A 48 36.42 45.29 15.03
CA ARG A 48 35.82 46.30 14.15
C ARG A 48 34.77 45.71 13.22
N THR A 49 35.03 44.56 12.60
CA THR A 49 34.09 43.89 11.70
C THR A 49 32.82 43.44 12.43
N VAL A 50 32.97 42.88 13.64
CA VAL A 50 31.83 42.50 14.49
C VAL A 50 30.99 43.74 14.82
N TRP A 51 31.63 44.85 15.23
CA TRP A 51 30.94 46.09 15.55
C TRP A 51 30.19 46.71 14.38
N THR A 52 30.82 46.77 13.20
CA THR A 52 30.18 47.29 11.98
C THR A 52 28.98 46.43 11.57
N ARG A 53 29.10 45.10 11.69
CA ARG A 53 27.99 44.18 11.39
C ARG A 53 26.83 44.34 12.36
N TYR A 54 27.11 44.50 13.64
CA TYR A 54 26.12 44.81 14.67
C TYR A 54 25.37 46.11 14.38
N LYS A 55 26.08 47.21 14.08
CA LYS A 55 25.48 48.49 13.72
C LYS A 55 24.58 48.43 12.47
N ASN A 56 24.89 47.52 11.55
CA ASN A 56 24.12 47.31 10.33
C ASN A 56 23.00 46.26 10.50
N GLY A 57 22.71 45.81 11.74
CA GLY A 57 21.64 44.84 12.02
C GLY A 57 21.92 43.40 11.57
N VAL A 58 23.17 43.04 11.25
CA VAL A 58 23.53 41.71 10.75
C VAL A 58 24.33 40.93 11.81
N SER A 59 23.67 40.04 12.56
CA SER A 59 24.31 39.23 13.60
C SER A 59 24.90 37.89 13.07
N MET A 60 24.34 37.37 11.97
CA MET A 60 24.67 36.04 11.42
C MET A 60 25.86 36.06 10.45
N SER A 61 26.58 34.93 10.34
CA SER A 61 27.67 34.78 9.36
C SER A 61 27.12 34.81 7.94
N ARG A 62 27.71 35.62 7.04
CA ARG A 62 27.40 35.60 5.60
C ARG A 62 28.05 34.43 4.85
N LYS A 63 28.81 33.56 5.55
CA LYS A 63 29.46 32.40 4.93
C LYS A 63 28.51 31.22 4.74
N THR A 64 27.38 31.16 5.45
CA THR A 64 26.33 30.16 5.20
C THR A 64 25.87 30.29 3.74
N GLY A 65 26.08 29.24 2.95
CA GLY A 65 25.70 29.18 1.53
C GLY A 65 26.77 29.59 0.51
N ARG A 66 27.94 30.10 0.92
CA ARG A 66 29.07 30.45 0.01
C ARG A 66 30.28 29.52 0.11
N VAL A 67 30.22 28.52 0.98
CA VAL A 67 31.27 27.52 1.15
C VAL A 67 30.76 26.17 0.67
N GLY A 68 31.36 25.67 -0.41
CA GLY A 68 31.03 24.40 -1.03
C GLY A 68 31.34 24.39 -2.53
N PRO A 69 31.51 23.22 -3.15
CA PRO A 69 31.60 23.10 -4.61
C PRO A 69 30.37 23.72 -5.28
N ARG A 70 30.56 24.44 -6.40
CA ARG A 70 29.44 24.96 -7.18
C ARG A 70 28.60 23.81 -7.72
N THR A 71 27.28 23.92 -7.60
CA THR A 71 26.36 22.92 -8.15
C THR A 71 26.50 22.91 -9.68
N ARG A 72 26.83 21.76 -10.25
CA ARG A 72 27.04 21.61 -11.71
C ARG A 72 25.74 21.63 -12.51
N TYR A 73 24.64 21.19 -11.90
CA TYR A 73 23.30 21.20 -12.50
C TYR A 73 22.27 21.69 -11.49
N THR A 74 21.41 22.62 -11.89
CA THR A 74 20.25 23.04 -11.11
C THR A 74 19.14 21.97 -11.14
N ALA A 75 18.17 22.05 -10.23
CA ALA A 75 17.06 21.10 -10.20
C ALA A 75 16.21 21.21 -11.48
N GLU A 76 16.07 22.44 -11.98
CA GLU A 76 15.37 22.79 -13.22
C GLU A 76 16.09 22.19 -14.43
N GLU A 77 17.41 22.37 -14.54
CA GLU A 77 18.22 21.78 -15.62
C GLU A 77 18.11 20.26 -15.65
N ILE A 78 18.23 19.60 -14.50
CA ILE A 78 18.09 18.13 -14.41
C ILE A 78 16.69 17.71 -14.86
N THR A 79 15.66 18.45 -14.46
CA THR A 79 14.27 18.13 -14.82
C THR A 79 14.03 18.27 -16.33
N THR A 80 14.55 19.32 -16.95
CA THR A 80 14.44 19.56 -18.39
C THR A 80 15.17 18.47 -19.17
N LEU A 81 16.44 18.19 -18.83
CA LEU A 81 17.23 17.15 -19.50
C LEU A 81 16.55 15.77 -19.42
N ILE A 82 16.01 15.41 -18.25
CA ILE A 82 15.29 14.14 -18.11
C ILE A 82 13.98 14.15 -18.91
N LYS A 83 13.27 15.29 -19.00
CA LYS A 83 12.02 15.40 -19.77
C LYS A 83 12.21 15.22 -21.27
N ASP A 84 13.39 15.54 -21.80
CA ASP A 84 13.68 15.43 -23.24
C ASP A 84 14.04 13.99 -23.67
N VAL A 85 14.46 13.13 -22.73
CA VAL A 85 14.79 11.73 -23.01
C VAL A 85 13.51 10.90 -23.23
N PRO A 86 13.36 10.05 -24.25
CA PRO A 86 12.18 9.17 -24.37
C PRO A 86 11.98 8.25 -23.15
N LEU A 87 10.73 7.96 -22.74
CA LEU A 87 10.44 7.16 -21.53
C LEU A 87 11.13 5.78 -21.52
N GLN A 88 11.31 5.17 -22.69
CA GLN A 88 11.96 3.88 -22.88
C GLN A 88 13.43 3.89 -22.43
N GLN A 89 14.08 5.06 -22.45
CA GLN A 89 15.47 5.27 -22.04
C GLN A 89 15.59 5.81 -20.61
N ARG A 90 14.48 5.86 -19.84
CA ARG A 90 14.46 6.35 -18.44
C ARG A 90 14.39 5.23 -17.40
N SER A 91 14.70 3.99 -17.77
CA SER A 91 14.39 2.81 -16.96
C SER A 91 15.31 2.67 -15.74
N THR A 92 16.62 2.86 -15.93
CA THR A 92 17.62 2.84 -14.86
C THR A 92 18.34 4.18 -14.70
N LEU A 93 19.01 4.37 -13.57
CA LEU A 93 19.89 5.53 -13.37
C LEU A 93 21.08 5.52 -14.35
N ARG A 94 21.48 4.36 -14.87
CA ARG A 94 22.54 4.26 -15.89
C ARG A 94 22.03 4.72 -17.24
N ASP A 95 20.87 4.24 -17.69
CA ASP A 95 20.27 4.64 -18.97
C ASP A 95 20.03 6.15 -19.00
N LEU A 96 19.50 6.71 -17.90
CA LEU A 96 19.35 8.16 -17.76
C LEU A 96 20.69 8.89 -17.79
N SER A 97 21.74 8.31 -17.20
CA SER A 97 23.07 8.91 -17.18
C SER A 97 23.67 8.96 -18.58
N GLU A 98 23.51 7.89 -19.35
CA GLU A 98 23.93 7.79 -20.75
C GLU A 98 23.15 8.77 -21.63
N ALA A 99 21.82 8.83 -21.48
CA ALA A 99 20.97 9.68 -22.31
C ALA A 99 21.08 11.18 -22.00
N THR A 100 21.36 11.57 -20.74
CA THR A 100 21.43 12.98 -20.32
C THR A 100 22.85 13.52 -20.15
N GLY A 101 23.86 12.64 -20.10
CA GLY A 101 25.24 12.99 -19.72
C GLY A 101 25.42 13.33 -18.23
N ILE A 102 24.36 13.28 -17.41
CA ILE A 102 24.42 13.56 -15.97
C ILE A 102 24.96 12.31 -15.26
N SER A 103 25.89 12.48 -14.31
CA SER A 103 26.43 11.33 -13.57
C SER A 103 25.34 10.59 -12.76
N THR A 104 25.48 9.26 -12.66
CA THR A 104 24.60 8.40 -11.85
C THR A 104 24.52 8.86 -10.38
N PHE A 105 25.62 9.39 -9.83
CA PHE A 105 25.68 9.95 -8.49
C PHE A 105 24.77 11.18 -8.34
N THR A 106 24.83 12.12 -9.29
CA THR A 106 23.96 13.30 -9.31
C THR A 106 22.49 12.90 -9.42
N LEU A 107 22.16 11.97 -10.34
CA LEU A 107 20.79 11.48 -10.50
C LEU A 107 20.27 10.75 -9.23
N SER A 108 21.12 9.96 -8.58
CA SER A 108 20.80 9.31 -7.29
C SER A 108 20.51 10.33 -6.19
N ARG A 109 21.30 11.40 -6.11
CA ARG A 109 21.06 12.50 -5.17
C ARG A 109 19.77 13.26 -5.48
N SER A 110 19.49 13.51 -6.76
CA SER A 110 18.23 14.13 -7.22
C SER A 110 17.02 13.27 -6.88
N LEU A 111 17.13 11.94 -6.96
CA LEU A 111 16.10 11.01 -6.52
C LEU A 111 15.88 11.07 -5.00
N LYS A 112 16.96 11.07 -4.20
CA LYS A 112 16.89 11.18 -2.73
C LYS A 112 16.31 12.52 -2.26
N ASN A 113 16.65 13.59 -2.96
CA ASN A 113 16.20 14.95 -2.63
C ASN A 113 14.80 15.28 -3.19
N GLY A 114 14.17 14.35 -3.91
CA GLY A 114 12.81 14.53 -4.44
C GLY A 114 12.69 15.40 -5.69
N VAL A 115 13.78 15.73 -6.37
CA VAL A 115 13.76 16.43 -7.67
C VAL A 115 13.19 15.51 -8.77
N VAL A 116 13.55 14.23 -8.71
CA VAL A 116 13.07 13.20 -9.65
C VAL A 116 12.39 12.10 -8.85
N HIS A 117 11.37 11.47 -9.42
CA HIS A 117 10.64 10.39 -8.78
C HIS A 117 10.67 9.11 -9.60
N ARG A 118 11.02 8.00 -8.96
CA ARG A 118 10.80 6.68 -9.53
C ARG A 118 9.33 6.31 -9.42
N ARG A 119 8.71 5.93 -10.53
CA ARG A 119 7.35 5.39 -10.59
C ARG A 119 7.37 4.06 -11.31
N SER A 120 6.56 3.12 -10.85
CA SER A 120 6.31 1.84 -11.51
C SER A 120 4.83 1.77 -11.90
N SER A 121 4.54 1.37 -13.13
CA SER A 121 3.20 0.97 -13.56
C SER A 121 3.04 -0.55 -13.39
N ARG A 122 1.82 -0.99 -13.11
CA ARG A 122 1.44 -2.40 -13.22
C ARG A 122 0.56 -2.56 -14.44
N LEU A 123 0.70 -3.68 -15.14
CA LEU A 123 -0.21 -4.04 -16.22
C LEU A 123 -1.62 -4.18 -15.63
N LYS A 124 -2.59 -3.57 -16.32
CA LYS A 124 -4.01 -3.68 -16.00
C LYS A 124 -4.68 -4.50 -17.10
N PRO A 125 -5.77 -5.24 -16.78
CA PRO A 125 -6.54 -5.92 -17.80
C PRO A 125 -6.99 -4.95 -18.89
N LEU A 126 -6.86 -5.36 -20.15
CA LEU A 126 -7.42 -4.61 -21.27
C LEU A 126 -8.94 -4.74 -21.25
N LEU A 127 -9.65 -3.62 -21.37
CA LEU A 127 -11.11 -3.58 -21.32
C LEU A 127 -11.69 -3.25 -22.69
N THR A 128 -12.55 -4.12 -23.19
CA THR A 128 -13.43 -3.85 -24.34
C THR A 128 -14.56 -2.92 -23.95
N GLU A 129 -15.29 -2.35 -24.92
CA GLU A 129 -16.50 -1.57 -24.63
C GLU A 129 -17.56 -2.39 -23.90
N TYR A 130 -17.68 -3.69 -24.23
CA TYR A 130 -18.53 -4.61 -23.48
C TYR A 130 -18.11 -4.72 -22.01
N ASN A 131 -16.82 -4.88 -21.71
CA ASN A 131 -16.35 -4.94 -20.32
C ASN A 131 -16.65 -3.64 -19.56
N LYS A 132 -16.50 -2.48 -20.21
CA LYS A 132 -16.79 -1.18 -19.59
C LYS A 132 -18.28 -1.03 -19.26
N ARG A 133 -19.17 -1.46 -20.15
CA ARG A 133 -20.63 -1.48 -19.93
C ARG A 133 -21.01 -2.33 -18.73
N GLU A 134 -20.53 -3.57 -18.69
CA GLU A 134 -20.81 -4.50 -17.59
C GLU A 134 -20.30 -3.94 -16.25
N ARG A 135 -19.13 -3.30 -16.24
CA ARG A 135 -18.57 -2.63 -15.06
C ARG A 135 -19.47 -1.49 -14.57
N ILE A 136 -20.00 -0.66 -15.47
CA ILE A 136 -20.92 0.42 -15.12
C ILE A 136 -22.22 -0.12 -14.55
N ALA A 137 -22.86 -1.08 -15.24
CA ALA A 137 -24.11 -1.70 -14.79
C ALA A 137 -23.94 -2.34 -13.40
N PHE A 138 -22.81 -3.01 -13.20
CA PHE A 138 -22.46 -3.59 -11.90
C PHE A 138 -22.31 -2.53 -10.80
N CYS A 139 -21.60 -1.43 -11.06
CA CYS A 139 -21.43 -0.35 -10.09
C CYS A 139 -22.74 0.40 -9.81
N ALA A 140 -23.56 0.67 -10.83
CA ALA A 140 -24.86 1.32 -10.67
C ALA A 140 -25.80 0.48 -9.79
N GLY A 141 -25.92 -0.82 -10.09
CA GLY A 141 -26.71 -1.74 -9.28
C GLY A 141 -26.11 -2.05 -7.90
N HIS A 142 -24.95 -1.51 -7.53
CA HIS A 142 -24.46 -1.54 -6.15
C HIS A 142 -24.94 -0.34 -5.32
N VAL A 143 -25.28 0.77 -5.98
CA VAL A 143 -25.83 1.96 -5.29
C VAL A 143 -27.28 1.74 -4.87
N GLU A 144 -28.02 0.95 -5.66
CA GLU A 144 -29.42 0.60 -5.38
C GLU A 144 -29.59 -0.53 -4.35
N LEU A 145 -28.54 -1.32 -4.06
CA LEU A 145 -28.61 -2.44 -3.12
C LEU A 145 -28.37 -1.98 -1.68
N THR A 146 -29.48 -1.84 -0.95
CA THR A 146 -29.50 -1.67 0.51
C THR A 146 -28.98 -2.93 1.22
N ARG A 147 -27.89 -2.72 1.96
CA ARG A 147 -27.44 -3.42 3.19
C ARG A 147 -27.04 -4.91 3.19
N ASP A 148 -27.52 -5.83 2.35
CA ASP A 148 -27.30 -7.28 2.57
C ASP A 148 -26.54 -8.06 1.45
N ALA A 149 -25.24 -7.80 1.27
CA ALA A 149 -24.39 -8.57 0.35
C ALA A 149 -23.22 -9.26 1.08
N ALA A 150 -23.03 -10.56 0.83
CA ALA A 150 -21.87 -11.34 1.28
C ALA A 150 -20.98 -11.65 0.07
N GLN A 151 -19.71 -11.31 0.11
CA GLN A 151 -18.80 -11.49 -1.02
C GLN A 151 -17.93 -12.73 -0.82
N GLU A 152 -17.81 -13.54 -1.86
CA GLU A 152 -17.06 -14.80 -1.85
C GLU A 152 -16.03 -14.82 -2.97
N TYR A 153 -14.86 -15.40 -2.70
CA TYR A 153 -13.84 -15.55 -3.73
C TYR A 153 -12.83 -16.64 -3.38
N MET A 154 -12.25 -17.22 -4.43
CA MET A 154 -11.18 -18.20 -4.36
C MET A 154 -9.79 -17.54 -4.44
N ALA A 155 -8.98 -17.66 -3.38
CA ALA A 155 -7.59 -17.22 -3.40
C ALA A 155 -6.62 -18.38 -3.56
N ASP A 156 -5.57 -18.16 -4.34
CA ASP A 156 -4.34 -18.93 -4.24
C ASP A 156 -3.44 -18.32 -3.17
N VAL A 157 -3.07 -19.12 -2.16
CA VAL A 157 -2.02 -18.77 -1.20
C VAL A 157 -0.83 -19.69 -1.42
N ALA A 158 0.18 -19.15 -2.10
CA ALA A 158 1.47 -19.81 -2.24
C ALA A 158 2.39 -19.50 -1.06
N GLU A 159 3.32 -20.41 -0.75
CA GLU A 159 4.46 -20.09 0.11
C GLU A 159 5.27 -18.92 -0.49
N GLY A 160 5.62 -17.94 0.34
CA GLY A 160 6.26 -16.69 -0.10
C GLY A 160 7.63 -16.91 -0.76
N ASP A 161 7.64 -16.78 -2.09
CA ASP A 161 8.81 -16.85 -2.97
C ASP A 161 9.75 -15.64 -2.82
N CYS A 162 9.29 -14.55 -2.21
CA CYS A 162 10.09 -13.35 -1.99
C CYS A 162 9.89 -12.84 -0.55
N ARG A 163 10.99 -12.76 0.23
CA ARG A 163 11.03 -12.12 1.54
C ARG A 163 11.94 -10.90 1.48
N LYS A 164 11.53 -9.83 2.15
CA LYS A 164 12.35 -8.64 2.35
C LYS A 164 12.72 -8.57 3.82
N ALA A 165 14.02 -8.51 4.11
CA ALA A 165 14.56 -8.25 5.44
C ALA A 165 15.30 -6.92 5.42
N TYR A 166 15.24 -6.18 6.53
CA TYR A 166 16.13 -5.05 6.78
C TYR A 166 17.29 -5.61 7.59
N LEU A 167 18.49 -5.56 7.02
CA LEU A 167 19.72 -6.06 7.64
C LEU A 167 20.63 -4.89 8.01
N VAL A 168 21.37 -5.02 9.10
CA VAL A 168 22.44 -4.07 9.45
C VAL A 168 23.76 -4.46 8.79
N ASP A 169 24.76 -3.57 8.86
CA ASP A 169 26.07 -3.84 8.30
C ASP A 169 26.71 -5.06 8.99
N GLY A 170 27.13 -6.05 8.19
CA GLY A 170 27.66 -7.33 8.67
C GLY A 170 26.64 -8.46 8.87
N GLU A 171 25.35 -8.23 8.62
CA GLU A 171 24.34 -9.31 8.59
C GLU A 171 24.13 -9.85 7.17
N ASP A 172 24.02 -11.18 7.07
CA ASP A 172 23.63 -11.89 5.85
C ASP A 172 22.24 -12.53 6.00
N MET A 173 21.54 -12.67 4.87
CA MET A 173 20.29 -13.44 4.85
C MET A 173 20.59 -14.95 4.84
N ASP A 174 19.79 -15.72 5.58
CA ASP A 174 19.79 -17.18 5.48
C ASP A 174 19.65 -17.63 4.02
N TYR A 175 20.54 -18.52 3.58
CA TYR A 175 20.51 -19.07 2.24
C TYR A 175 19.24 -19.92 2.05
N ARG A 176 18.39 -19.53 1.09
CA ARG A 176 17.19 -20.26 0.68
C ARG A 176 17.35 -20.75 -0.76
N ALA A 177 17.30 -22.06 -0.97
CA ALA A 177 17.36 -22.65 -2.29
C ALA A 177 16.22 -23.65 -2.51
N CYS A 178 15.67 -23.63 -3.73
CA CYS A 178 14.79 -24.69 -4.23
C CYS A 178 15.25 -25.08 -5.64
N LYS A 179 15.12 -26.36 -6.01
CA LYS A 179 15.49 -26.82 -7.36
C LYS A 179 14.61 -26.20 -8.44
N SER A 180 13.34 -25.95 -8.15
CA SER A 180 12.42 -25.22 -9.03
C SER A 180 11.24 -24.67 -8.23
N LYS A 181 10.89 -23.41 -8.49
CA LYS A 181 9.73 -22.73 -7.91
C LYS A 181 8.40 -23.39 -8.31
N ARG A 182 8.39 -24.20 -9.37
CA ARG A 182 7.21 -24.94 -9.82
C ARG A 182 6.78 -26.05 -8.85
N PHE A 183 7.71 -26.55 -8.02
CA PHE A 183 7.41 -27.58 -7.02
C PHE A 183 7.07 -27.01 -5.64
N ILE A 184 7.06 -25.69 -5.48
CA ILE A 184 6.57 -25.06 -4.26
C ILE A 184 5.06 -25.28 -4.21
N ALA A 185 4.60 -25.98 -3.16
CA ALA A 185 3.19 -26.27 -2.96
C ALA A 185 2.39 -24.97 -2.83
N LYS A 186 1.28 -24.88 -3.55
CA LYS A 186 0.35 -23.75 -3.51
C LYS A 186 -0.97 -24.23 -2.94
N VAL A 187 -1.37 -23.68 -1.81
CA VAL A 187 -2.64 -24.03 -1.18
C VAL A 187 -3.70 -23.07 -1.68
N MET A 188 -4.73 -23.58 -2.32
CA MET A 188 -5.90 -22.79 -2.69
C MET A 188 -6.86 -22.71 -1.50
N PHE A 189 -7.49 -21.56 -1.31
CA PHE A 189 -8.51 -21.33 -0.29
C PHE A 189 -9.77 -20.72 -0.90
N LEU A 190 -10.92 -21.15 -0.39
CA LEU A 190 -12.18 -20.43 -0.56
C LEU A 190 -12.35 -19.48 0.64
N CYS A 191 -12.55 -18.20 0.37
CA CYS A 191 -12.75 -17.19 1.41
C CYS A 191 -14.10 -16.52 1.23
N ALA A 192 -14.88 -16.46 2.31
CA ALA A 192 -16.13 -15.72 2.36
C ALA A 192 -16.03 -14.61 3.41
N VAL A 193 -16.33 -13.39 3.00
CA VAL A 193 -16.37 -12.22 3.86
C VAL A 193 -17.60 -11.38 3.54
N ALA A 194 -18.14 -10.73 4.54
CA ALA A 194 -19.17 -9.73 4.37
C ALA A 194 -18.72 -8.44 5.04
N ARG A 195 -19.51 -7.40 4.81
CA ARG A 195 -19.20 -6.11 5.41
C ARG A 195 -19.35 -6.18 6.94
N PRO A 196 -18.35 -5.73 7.72
CA PRO A 196 -18.49 -5.62 9.17
C PRO A 196 -19.64 -4.66 9.54
N ARG A 197 -20.46 -5.05 10.53
CA ARG A 197 -21.60 -4.26 11.05
C ARG A 197 -22.11 -4.83 12.37
N ASP A 198 -22.71 -4.02 13.24
CA ASP A 198 -23.51 -4.49 14.38
C ASP A 198 -22.84 -5.58 15.25
N GLY A 199 -21.54 -5.43 15.54
CA GLY A 199 -20.76 -6.41 16.30
C GLY A 199 -20.30 -7.65 15.52
N PHE A 200 -20.66 -7.78 14.25
CA PHE A 200 -20.13 -8.76 13.31
C PHE A 200 -18.87 -8.24 12.61
N ASP A 201 -17.80 -9.02 12.70
CA ASP A 201 -16.45 -8.67 12.24
C ASP A 201 -16.24 -8.78 10.72
N GLY A 202 -17.27 -9.22 9.99
CA GLY A 202 -17.23 -9.41 8.54
C GLY A 202 -16.63 -10.73 8.08
N LYS A 203 -16.08 -11.57 8.96
CA LYS A 203 -15.44 -12.83 8.58
C LYS A 203 -16.42 -13.99 8.65
N ILE A 204 -16.71 -14.62 7.51
CA ILE A 204 -17.59 -15.80 7.47
C ILE A 204 -16.74 -17.06 7.61
N GLY A 205 -15.74 -17.22 6.74
CA GLY A 205 -14.81 -18.35 6.83
C GLY A 205 -13.74 -18.38 5.75
N LEU A 206 -12.78 -19.29 5.96
CA LEU A 206 -11.68 -19.56 5.07
C LEU A 206 -11.43 -21.07 5.04
N TRP A 207 -11.54 -21.69 3.86
CA TRP A 207 -11.50 -23.14 3.69
C TRP A 207 -10.42 -23.55 2.68
N PRO A 208 -9.37 -24.29 3.08
CA PRO A 208 -8.37 -24.80 2.14
C PRO A 208 -8.95 -25.94 1.28
N PHE A 209 -8.63 -25.95 -0.01
CA PHE A 209 -8.93 -27.05 -0.92
C PHE A 209 -7.92 -28.19 -0.74
N VAL A 210 -8.20 -29.05 0.23
CA VAL A 210 -7.32 -30.18 0.57
C VAL A 210 -8.11 -31.45 0.88
N LYS A 211 -7.42 -32.59 0.72
CA LYS A 211 -7.90 -33.91 1.13
C LYS A 211 -6.83 -34.58 2.00
N ARG A 212 -7.23 -35.29 3.05
CA ARG A 212 -6.34 -36.19 3.79
C ARG A 212 -6.31 -37.54 3.06
N THR A 213 -5.16 -37.95 2.58
CA THR A 213 -4.97 -39.25 1.91
C THR A 213 -3.80 -40.01 2.54
N PRO A 214 -3.90 -41.35 2.70
CA PRO A 214 -2.81 -42.14 3.24
C PRO A 214 -1.61 -42.13 2.28
N ALA A 215 -0.41 -41.94 2.82
CA ALA A 215 0.81 -41.93 2.03
C ALA A 215 1.04 -43.30 1.36
N LEU A 216 1.14 -43.32 0.02
CA LEU A 216 1.32 -44.57 -0.74
C LEU A 216 2.72 -45.21 -0.58
N ARG A 217 3.72 -44.42 -0.22
CA ARG A 217 5.11 -44.86 -0.07
C ARG A 217 5.70 -44.29 1.21
N SER A 218 6.56 -45.07 1.85
CA SER A 218 7.42 -44.58 2.92
C SER A 218 8.46 -43.60 2.35
N SER A 219 8.82 -42.62 3.16
CA SER A 219 9.95 -41.73 2.92
C SER A 219 10.71 -41.54 4.24
N ARG A 220 11.88 -40.91 4.17
CA ARG A 220 12.69 -40.60 5.36
C ARG A 220 11.90 -39.86 6.46
N ASN A 221 10.88 -39.09 6.07
CA ASN A 221 10.13 -38.23 6.97
C ASN A 221 8.69 -38.74 7.25
N ARG A 222 8.26 -39.87 6.68
CA ARG A 222 6.91 -40.44 6.91
C ARG A 222 6.80 -41.90 6.49
N GLN A 223 6.08 -42.71 7.26
CA GLN A 223 5.77 -44.10 6.91
C GLN A 223 4.64 -44.17 5.87
N ALA A 224 4.58 -45.25 5.10
CA ALA A 224 3.41 -45.54 4.27
C ALA A 224 2.16 -45.70 5.16
N GLY A 225 1.01 -45.20 4.70
CA GLY A 225 -0.24 -45.21 5.45
C GLY A 225 -0.50 -43.96 6.31
N THR A 226 0.51 -43.13 6.62
CA THR A 226 0.30 -41.88 7.35
C THR A 226 -0.60 -40.93 6.55
N LEU A 227 -1.64 -40.35 7.18
CA LEU A 227 -2.54 -39.39 6.52
C LEU A 227 -1.81 -38.08 6.21
N VAL A 228 -1.68 -37.77 4.92
CA VAL A 228 -1.02 -36.56 4.40
C VAL A 228 -2.05 -35.63 3.80
N THR A 229 -1.87 -34.34 4.01
CA THR A 229 -2.62 -33.30 3.31
C THR A 229 -2.17 -33.22 1.86
N THR A 230 -3.07 -33.59 0.95
CA THR A 230 -2.88 -33.46 -0.49
C THR A 230 -3.73 -32.33 -1.04
N LEU A 231 -3.13 -31.53 -1.93
CA LEU A 231 -3.81 -30.43 -2.61
C LEU A 231 -4.85 -30.97 -3.59
N VAL A 232 -5.99 -30.30 -3.67
CA VAL A 232 -7.08 -30.66 -4.58
C VAL A 232 -7.21 -29.57 -5.64
N ASN A 233 -7.23 -29.98 -6.91
CA ASN A 233 -7.58 -29.06 -8.00
C ASN A 233 -9.07 -28.72 -7.90
N VAL A 234 -9.40 -27.45 -8.08
CA VAL A 234 -10.78 -27.00 -7.93
C VAL A 234 -11.51 -27.09 -9.26
N ASP A 235 -12.45 -28.02 -9.34
CA ASP A 235 -13.42 -28.15 -10.42
C ASP A 235 -14.81 -27.66 -9.97
N GLY A 236 -15.75 -27.61 -10.91
CA GLY A 236 -17.13 -27.17 -10.63
C GLY A 236 -17.78 -27.96 -9.48
N PRO A 237 -17.78 -29.29 -9.49
CA PRO A 237 -18.33 -30.09 -8.40
C PRO A 237 -17.70 -29.81 -7.03
N THR A 238 -16.37 -29.69 -6.95
CA THR A 238 -15.66 -29.37 -5.70
C THR A 238 -16.03 -27.96 -5.21
N TYR A 239 -16.10 -26.99 -6.11
CA TYR A 239 -16.52 -25.62 -5.78
C TYR A 239 -17.95 -25.58 -5.23
N ARG A 240 -18.89 -26.25 -5.93
CA ARG A 240 -20.29 -26.38 -5.50
C ARG A 240 -20.41 -27.05 -4.14
N ASP A 241 -19.67 -28.13 -3.90
CA ASP A 241 -19.65 -28.83 -2.61
C ASP A 241 -19.22 -27.89 -1.47
N TYR A 242 -18.14 -27.13 -1.67
CA TYR A 242 -17.66 -26.18 -0.65
C TYR A 242 -18.69 -25.08 -0.39
N LEU A 243 -19.34 -24.57 -1.43
CA LEU A 243 -20.41 -23.58 -1.30
C LEU A 243 -21.57 -24.11 -0.44
N VAL A 244 -22.13 -25.26 -0.82
CA VAL A 244 -23.32 -25.84 -0.19
C VAL A 244 -23.01 -26.33 1.23
N ASN A 245 -21.86 -26.99 1.42
CA ASN A 245 -21.57 -27.71 2.66
C ASN A 245 -20.64 -26.96 3.62
N LYS A 246 -20.02 -25.85 3.20
CA LYS A 246 -19.14 -25.02 4.05
C LYS A 246 -19.62 -23.58 4.14
N VAL A 247 -19.76 -22.90 3.00
CA VAL A 247 -20.02 -21.46 2.97
C VAL A 247 -21.42 -21.14 3.46
N VAL A 248 -22.46 -21.77 2.88
CA VAL A 248 -23.86 -21.49 3.24
C VAL A 248 -24.15 -21.77 4.72
N PRO A 249 -23.74 -22.93 5.29
CA PRO A 249 -23.89 -23.16 6.72
C PRO A 249 -23.20 -22.10 7.58
N ALA A 250 -21.99 -21.67 7.20
CA ALA A 250 -21.27 -20.62 7.92
C ALA A 250 -21.97 -19.25 7.82
N ILE A 251 -22.56 -18.91 6.67
CA ILE A 251 -23.37 -17.70 6.51
C ILE A 251 -24.59 -17.77 7.42
N LYS A 252 -25.36 -18.86 7.36
CA LYS A 252 -26.56 -19.04 8.18
C LYS A 252 -26.25 -18.95 9.69
N ALA A 253 -25.07 -19.42 10.10
CA ALA A 253 -24.64 -19.39 11.50
C ALA A 253 -24.11 -18.04 11.98
N LYS A 254 -23.37 -17.31 11.13
CA LYS A 254 -22.62 -16.12 11.55
C LYS A 254 -23.17 -14.79 11.03
N PHE A 255 -23.81 -14.78 9.87
CA PHE A 255 -24.16 -13.53 9.19
C PHE A 255 -25.42 -12.91 9.79
N PRO A 256 -25.34 -11.70 10.39
CA PRO A 256 -26.51 -11.05 10.96
C PRO A 256 -27.34 -10.48 9.81
N SER A 257 -28.45 -11.13 9.45
CA SER A 257 -29.38 -10.65 8.42
C SER A 257 -30.82 -10.77 8.90
N MET A 258 -31.54 -9.65 8.85
CA MET A 258 -32.98 -9.60 9.14
C MET A 258 -33.81 -10.08 7.94
N SER A 259 -33.36 -9.78 6.71
CA SER A 259 -34.05 -10.17 5.47
C SER A 259 -33.77 -11.63 5.10
N LYS A 260 -32.67 -12.21 5.61
CA LYS A 260 -32.09 -13.50 5.21
C LYS A 260 -31.84 -13.63 3.70
N ARG A 261 -31.82 -12.50 2.98
CA ARG A 261 -31.46 -12.45 1.56
C ARG A 261 -29.98 -12.15 1.45
N VAL A 262 -29.24 -13.02 0.78
CA VAL A 262 -27.80 -12.92 0.61
C VAL A 262 -27.44 -12.94 -0.86
N VAL A 263 -26.77 -11.89 -1.30
CA VAL A 263 -26.12 -11.84 -2.62
C VAL A 263 -24.72 -12.39 -2.48
N LEU A 264 -24.44 -13.56 -3.04
CA LEU A 264 -23.11 -14.16 -3.16
C LEU A 264 -22.42 -13.59 -4.39
N GLN A 265 -21.45 -12.70 -4.17
CA GLN A 265 -20.59 -12.27 -5.26
C GLN A 265 -19.48 -13.29 -5.48
N HIS A 266 -19.21 -13.68 -6.73
CA HIS A 266 -18.04 -14.47 -7.11
C HIS A 266 -17.49 -13.98 -8.47
N ASP A 267 -16.26 -14.37 -8.83
CA ASP A 267 -15.72 -14.07 -10.16
C ASP A 267 -16.20 -15.06 -11.23
N ASN A 268 -15.74 -14.87 -12.46
CA ASN A 268 -16.12 -15.71 -13.60
C ASN A 268 -15.12 -16.83 -13.89
N ALA A 269 -14.40 -17.34 -12.89
CA ALA A 269 -13.57 -18.53 -13.06
C ALA A 269 -14.43 -19.72 -13.52
N THR A 270 -13.87 -20.61 -14.35
CA THR A 270 -14.62 -21.72 -14.95
C THR A 270 -15.39 -22.59 -13.94
N PRO A 271 -14.83 -22.96 -12.76
CA PRO A 271 -15.57 -23.73 -11.74
C PRO A 271 -16.84 -23.04 -11.23
N HIS A 272 -16.89 -21.71 -11.24
CA HIS A 272 -18.01 -20.93 -10.73
C HIS A 272 -19.25 -21.03 -11.63
N GLY A 273 -19.08 -21.40 -12.90
CA GLY A 273 -20.18 -21.68 -13.81
C GLY A 273 -21.01 -22.92 -13.43
N SER A 274 -20.56 -23.72 -12.45
CA SER A 274 -21.28 -24.90 -11.95
C SER A 274 -22.47 -24.58 -11.05
N ILE A 275 -22.63 -23.31 -10.64
CA ILE A 275 -23.72 -22.88 -9.78
C ILE A 275 -24.92 -22.53 -10.65
N ASP A 276 -25.89 -23.44 -10.66
CA ASP A 276 -27.16 -23.36 -11.36
C ASP A 276 -28.32 -23.05 -10.40
N GLU A 277 -29.52 -22.84 -10.95
CA GLU A 277 -30.75 -22.60 -10.19
C GLU A 277 -31.07 -23.74 -9.20
N ALA A 278 -30.76 -24.99 -9.56
CA ALA A 278 -30.95 -26.13 -8.67
C ALA A 278 -30.05 -26.05 -7.43
N THR A 279 -28.79 -25.66 -7.62
CA THR A 279 -27.85 -25.41 -6.52
C THR A 279 -28.33 -24.24 -5.65
N LEU A 280 -28.80 -23.14 -6.26
CA LEU A 280 -29.34 -22.00 -5.51
C LEU A 280 -30.59 -22.36 -4.69
N ALA A 281 -31.46 -23.20 -5.23
CA ALA A 281 -32.63 -23.71 -4.52
C ALA A 281 -32.23 -24.56 -3.31
N LEU A 282 -31.20 -25.41 -3.44
CA LEU A 282 -30.65 -26.21 -2.34
C LEU A 282 -30.08 -25.32 -1.22
N MET A 283 -29.42 -24.22 -1.58
CA MET A 283 -28.85 -23.26 -0.62
C MET A 283 -29.94 -22.42 0.07
N SER A 284 -31.03 -22.12 -0.65
CA SER A 284 -32.12 -21.22 -0.22
C SER A 284 -33.17 -21.94 0.61
N THR A 285 -32.76 -22.35 1.81
CA THR A 285 -33.58 -23.09 2.78
C THR A 285 -33.67 -22.32 4.12
N ASP A 286 -34.61 -22.69 5.00
CA ASP A 286 -34.80 -22.07 6.34
C ASP A 286 -35.13 -20.56 6.31
N GLY A 287 -35.85 -20.15 5.25
CA GLY A 287 -36.18 -18.75 4.98
C GLY A 287 -35.02 -17.92 4.46
N TRP A 288 -33.86 -18.53 4.18
CA TRP A 288 -32.77 -17.87 3.49
C TRP A 288 -32.97 -17.89 1.99
N GLN A 289 -32.62 -16.78 1.34
CA GLN A 289 -32.60 -16.67 -0.11
C GLN A 289 -31.20 -16.29 -0.57
N PHE A 290 -30.55 -17.21 -1.28
CA PHE A 290 -29.25 -16.97 -1.88
C PHE A 290 -29.41 -16.63 -3.36
N VAL A 291 -28.79 -15.53 -3.77
CA VAL A 291 -28.67 -15.16 -5.19
C VAL A 291 -27.21 -14.96 -5.52
N VAL A 292 -26.80 -15.39 -6.70
CA VAL A 292 -25.42 -15.22 -7.15
C VAL A 292 -25.31 -13.96 -8.01
N ARG A 293 -24.29 -13.15 -7.75
CA ARG A 293 -23.93 -11.99 -8.57
C ARG A 293 -22.53 -12.18 -9.12
N ARG A 294 -22.45 -12.36 -10.44
CA ARG A 294 -21.18 -12.48 -11.15
C ARG A 294 -20.47 -11.14 -11.20
N GLN A 295 -19.17 -11.17 -10.97
CA GLN A 295 -18.30 -10.01 -11.18
C GLN A 295 -18.22 -9.68 -12.68
N PRO A 296 -18.10 -8.39 -13.07
CA PRO A 296 -17.84 -8.05 -14.46
C PRO A 296 -16.52 -8.66 -14.93
N PRO A 297 -16.41 -9.12 -16.19
CA PRO A 297 -15.17 -9.72 -16.67
C PRO A 297 -13.98 -8.76 -16.54
N ASN A 298 -12.78 -9.30 -16.33
CA ASN A 298 -11.52 -8.54 -16.22
C ASN A 298 -11.53 -7.42 -15.16
N SER A 299 -12.24 -7.62 -14.05
CA SER A 299 -12.47 -6.56 -13.04
C SER A 299 -12.03 -6.92 -11.62
N PRO A 300 -10.76 -7.32 -11.38
CA PRO A 300 -10.28 -7.70 -10.04
C PRO A 300 -10.39 -6.55 -9.02
N ASP A 301 -10.43 -5.30 -9.48
CA ASP A 301 -10.63 -4.11 -8.65
C ASP A 301 -12.06 -3.97 -8.09
N LEU A 302 -13.02 -4.77 -8.57
CA LEU A 302 -14.41 -4.83 -8.11
C LEU A 302 -14.70 -6.01 -7.18
N ASN A 303 -13.67 -6.65 -6.64
CA ASN A 303 -13.79 -7.70 -5.62
C ASN A 303 -13.00 -7.29 -4.37
N VAL A 304 -13.65 -7.28 -3.20
CA VAL A 304 -13.02 -6.90 -1.94
C VAL A 304 -11.80 -7.77 -1.60
N LEU A 305 -11.85 -9.05 -1.98
CA LEU A 305 -10.82 -10.02 -1.64
C LEU A 305 -9.52 -9.73 -2.42
N ASP A 306 -9.61 -9.55 -3.74
CA ASP A 306 -8.49 -9.14 -4.60
C ASP A 306 -8.03 -7.70 -4.37
N LEU A 307 -8.97 -6.79 -4.10
CA LEU A 307 -8.69 -5.36 -3.96
C LEU A 307 -7.76 -5.06 -2.77
N GLY A 308 -7.80 -5.88 -1.72
CA GLY A 308 -6.84 -5.70 -0.64
C GLY A 308 -6.92 -6.67 0.55
N PHE A 309 -7.96 -7.50 0.67
CA PHE A 309 -8.05 -8.40 1.82
C PHE A 309 -7.01 -9.52 1.76
N PHE A 310 -6.79 -10.17 0.60
CA PHE A 310 -5.73 -11.18 0.49
C PHE A 310 -4.33 -10.60 0.65
N ALA A 311 -4.09 -9.39 0.15
CA ALA A 311 -2.82 -8.70 0.41
C ALA A 311 -2.60 -8.48 1.93
N SER A 312 -3.68 -8.29 2.69
CA SER A 312 -3.63 -8.17 4.15
C SER A 312 -3.31 -9.52 4.81
N ILE A 313 -3.96 -10.60 4.40
CA ILE A 313 -3.69 -11.97 4.89
C ILE A 313 -2.23 -12.35 4.59
N GLN A 314 -1.79 -12.19 3.34
CA GLN A 314 -0.42 -12.49 2.92
C GLN A 314 0.61 -11.69 3.73
N SER A 315 0.34 -10.43 4.05
CA SER A 315 1.26 -9.61 4.84
C SER A 315 1.49 -10.14 6.27
N LEU A 316 0.50 -10.82 6.86
CA LEU A 316 0.62 -11.48 8.15
C LEU A 316 1.26 -12.86 8.02
N GLN A 317 0.84 -13.62 7.01
CA GLN A 317 1.42 -14.93 6.70
C GLN A 317 2.92 -14.86 6.46
N TYR A 318 3.42 -13.83 5.75
CA TYR A 318 4.86 -13.63 5.50
C TYR A 318 5.70 -13.38 6.75
N LYS A 319 5.09 -13.08 7.89
CA LYS A 319 5.79 -12.98 9.18
C LYS A 319 6.07 -14.36 9.80
N THR A 320 5.44 -15.41 9.29
CA THR A 320 5.58 -16.79 9.78
C THR A 320 6.47 -17.59 8.83
N ILE A 321 7.30 -18.48 9.39
CA ILE A 321 8.08 -19.44 8.61
C ILE A 321 7.30 -20.75 8.53
N SER A 322 6.78 -21.05 7.34
CA SER A 322 6.17 -22.34 7.04
C SER A 322 7.15 -23.21 6.25
N ARG A 323 7.30 -24.47 6.64
CA ARG A 323 8.14 -25.49 6.00
C ARG A 323 7.33 -26.67 5.47
N SER A 324 6.02 -26.66 5.65
CA SER A 324 5.10 -27.71 5.21
C SER A 324 3.77 -27.12 4.75
N VAL A 325 3.01 -27.90 3.97
CA VAL A 325 1.66 -27.54 3.52
C VAL A 325 0.72 -27.29 4.71
N ASP A 326 0.81 -28.13 5.75
CA ASP A 326 0.01 -27.98 6.96
C ASP A 326 0.36 -26.69 7.73
N GLU A 327 1.64 -26.31 7.81
CA GLU A 327 2.06 -25.04 8.41
C GLU A 327 1.62 -23.83 7.58
N VAL A 328 1.62 -23.94 6.24
CA VAL A 328 1.05 -22.89 5.37
C VAL A 328 -0.43 -22.73 5.71
N ILE A 329 -1.20 -23.82 5.75
CA ILE A 329 -2.62 -23.80 6.09
C ILE A 329 -2.86 -23.15 7.46
N ALA A 330 -2.17 -23.63 8.49
CA ALA A 330 -2.30 -23.10 9.83
C ALA A 330 -1.96 -21.61 9.90
N SER A 331 -0.87 -21.19 9.26
CA SER A 331 -0.45 -19.78 9.24
C SER A 331 -1.46 -18.87 8.52
N THR A 332 -2.06 -19.33 7.43
CA THR A 332 -3.07 -18.56 6.68
C THR A 332 -4.38 -18.46 7.45
N LEU A 333 -4.84 -19.54 8.08
CA LEU A 333 -6.02 -19.52 8.96
C LEU A 333 -5.80 -18.60 10.16
N MET A 334 -4.64 -18.69 10.82
CA MET A 334 -4.26 -17.77 11.90
C MET A 334 -4.23 -16.31 11.44
N ALA A 335 -3.69 -16.04 10.25
CA ALA A 335 -3.68 -14.69 9.68
C ALA A 335 -5.09 -14.17 9.44
N PHE A 336 -6.01 -15.01 8.93
CA PHE A 336 -7.41 -14.64 8.73
C PHE A 336 -8.11 -14.30 10.06
N GLU A 337 -7.92 -15.12 11.10
CA GLU A 337 -8.50 -14.87 12.42
C GLU A 337 -7.91 -13.61 13.08
N THR A 338 -6.61 -13.36 12.92
CA THR A 338 -5.91 -12.22 13.53
C THR A 338 -6.26 -10.89 12.85
N LEU A 339 -6.74 -10.89 11.61
CA LEU A 339 -7.12 -9.64 10.93
C LEU A 339 -8.31 -8.99 11.62
N SER A 340 -8.17 -7.70 11.92
CA SER A 340 -9.24 -6.90 12.48
C SER A 340 -10.34 -6.62 11.46
N ASP A 341 -11.56 -6.52 11.97
CA ASP A 341 -12.74 -6.03 11.28
C ASP A 341 -12.51 -4.64 10.67
N GLU A 342 -11.81 -3.74 11.36
CA GLU A 342 -11.43 -2.43 10.83
C GLU A 342 -10.67 -2.53 9.50
N LYS A 343 -9.78 -3.52 9.38
CA LYS A 343 -9.00 -3.71 8.16
C LYS A 343 -9.93 -4.06 7.00
N LEU A 344 -10.87 -4.98 7.22
CA LEU A 344 -11.85 -5.39 6.24
C LEU A 344 -12.80 -4.24 5.87
N ALA A 345 -13.31 -3.49 6.86
CA ALA A 345 -14.13 -2.30 6.65
C ALA A 345 -13.42 -1.25 5.78
N LYS A 346 -12.12 -1.02 6.02
CA LYS A 346 -11.31 -0.13 5.18
C LYS A 346 -11.18 -0.63 3.73
N VAL A 347 -11.20 -1.94 3.47
CA VAL A 347 -11.18 -2.48 2.09
C VAL A 347 -12.53 -2.25 1.42
N PHE A 348 -13.65 -2.47 2.11
CA PHE A 348 -15.00 -2.14 1.60
C PHE A 348 -15.16 -0.66 1.24
N LEU A 349 -14.60 0.25 2.05
CA LEU A 349 -14.56 1.68 1.70
C LEU A 349 -13.73 1.96 0.43
N THR A 350 -12.62 1.23 0.23
CA THR A 350 -11.87 1.31 -1.03
C THR A 350 -12.73 0.84 -2.19
N LEU A 351 -13.46 -0.27 -2.03
CA LEU A 351 -14.31 -0.84 -3.07
C LEU A 351 -15.36 0.18 -3.52
N GLN A 352 -16.03 0.85 -2.58
CA GLN A 352 -16.97 1.92 -2.90
C GLN A 352 -16.31 3.08 -3.66
N ALA A 353 -15.11 3.49 -3.28
CA ALA A 353 -14.38 4.53 -3.99
C ALA A 353 -13.95 4.09 -5.40
N VAL A 354 -13.57 2.83 -5.58
CA VAL A 354 -13.29 2.25 -6.90
C VAL A 354 -14.56 2.23 -7.75
N MET A 355 -15.70 1.81 -7.21
CA MET A 355 -16.97 1.83 -7.93
C MET A 355 -17.33 3.23 -8.42
N ARG A 356 -17.14 4.28 -7.61
CA ARG A 356 -17.31 5.67 -8.05
C ARG A 356 -16.36 6.03 -9.19
N LEU A 357 -15.07 5.68 -9.09
CA LEU A 357 -14.10 5.93 -10.15
C LEU A 357 -14.45 5.19 -11.44
N VAL A 358 -14.99 3.97 -11.35
CA VAL A 358 -15.48 3.24 -12.53
C VAL A 358 -16.61 4.01 -13.20
N LEU A 359 -17.54 4.58 -12.45
CA LEU A 359 -18.59 5.43 -13.01
C LEU A 359 -18.02 6.73 -13.61
N GLU A 360 -17.13 7.44 -12.90
CA GLU A 360 -16.47 8.68 -13.36
C GLU A 360 -15.66 8.48 -14.64
N HIS A 361 -15.00 7.33 -14.76
CA HIS A 361 -14.18 6.98 -15.91
C HIS A 361 -14.90 6.08 -16.94
N ARG A 362 -16.25 6.06 -16.93
CA ARG A 362 -17.08 5.36 -17.92
C ARG A 362 -16.64 3.90 -18.12
N GLY A 363 -16.55 3.16 -17.02
CA GLY A 363 -16.21 1.74 -17.00
C GLY A 363 -14.72 1.43 -17.14
N ASN A 364 -13.88 2.41 -17.45
CA ASN A 364 -12.45 2.21 -17.65
C ASN A 364 -11.73 1.88 -16.32
N ASN A 365 -10.49 1.39 -16.40
CA ASN A 365 -9.64 1.12 -15.25
C ASN A 365 -8.40 2.02 -15.19
N ASN A 366 -8.29 3.03 -16.07
CA ASN A 366 -7.17 3.98 -16.10
C ASN A 366 -7.23 5.07 -15.03
N PHE A 367 -7.33 4.67 -13.76
CA PHE A 367 -7.25 5.56 -12.60
C PHE A 367 -6.27 5.02 -11.55
N LYS A 368 -5.84 5.91 -10.65
CA LYS A 368 -5.05 5.50 -9.48
C LYS A 368 -5.99 5.04 -8.38
N LEU A 369 -5.62 3.97 -7.67
CA LEU A 369 -6.38 3.57 -6.48
C LEU A 369 -6.39 4.72 -5.46
N PRO A 370 -7.57 5.12 -4.95
CA PRO A 370 -7.69 6.31 -4.12
C PRO A 370 -7.10 6.07 -2.73
N HIS A 371 -6.16 6.93 -2.32
CA HIS A 371 -5.61 6.91 -0.97
C HIS A 371 -6.46 7.77 -0.03
N LEU A 372 -7.58 7.22 0.42
CA LEU A 372 -8.60 7.91 1.22
C LEU A 372 -8.12 8.40 2.61
N LYS A 373 -6.85 8.22 3.01
CA LYS A 373 -6.32 8.58 4.35
C LYS A 373 -7.16 8.01 5.51
N LYS A 374 -7.71 6.81 5.33
CA LYS A 374 -8.65 6.15 6.25
C LYS A 374 -8.15 6.08 7.69
N ASP A 375 -6.86 5.81 7.90
CA ASP A 375 -6.29 5.77 9.25
C ASP A 375 -6.26 7.14 9.93
N ALA A 376 -6.04 8.23 9.17
CA ALA A 376 -6.10 9.58 9.71
C ALA A 376 -7.54 9.98 10.04
N MET A 377 -8.50 9.65 9.18
CA MET A 377 -9.92 9.92 9.43
C MET A 377 -10.46 9.08 10.60
N GLY A 378 -10.02 7.82 10.72
CA GLY A 378 -10.36 6.96 11.85
C GLY A 378 -9.88 7.54 13.18
N ARG A 379 -8.61 7.98 13.26
CA ARG A 379 -8.07 8.66 14.45
C ARG A 379 -8.80 9.96 14.80
N ALA A 380 -9.36 10.65 13.80
CA ALA A 380 -10.12 11.88 14.00
C ALA A 380 -11.61 11.64 14.30
N GLY A 381 -12.09 10.39 14.29
CA GLY A 381 -13.51 10.06 14.47
C GLY A 381 -14.41 10.48 13.31
N THR A 382 -13.84 10.78 12.13
CA THR A 382 -14.56 11.28 10.95
C THR A 382 -14.66 10.26 9.81
N LEU A 383 -14.21 9.03 10.02
CA LEU A 383 -14.31 7.98 9.03
C LEU A 383 -15.77 7.59 8.84
N THR A 384 -16.32 7.89 7.67
CA THR A 384 -17.70 7.51 7.35
C THR A 384 -17.83 6.01 7.17
N GLU A 385 -18.97 5.46 7.54
CA GLU A 385 -19.29 4.06 7.25
C GLU A 385 -19.42 3.85 5.73
N ASN A 386 -20.06 4.78 5.03
CA ASN A 386 -20.34 4.70 3.60
C ASN A 386 -19.82 5.91 2.83
N LEU A 387 -19.55 5.68 1.56
CA LEU A 387 -19.24 6.69 0.57
C LEU A 387 -20.50 7.00 -0.27
N SER A 388 -21.00 8.24 -0.21
CA SER A 388 -22.11 8.77 -1.04
C SER A 388 -21.82 8.79 -2.56
N CYS A 389 -22.68 8.27 -3.41
CA CYS A 389 -22.54 8.45 -4.87
C CYS A 389 -23.41 9.64 -5.32
N CYS A 390 -22.87 10.54 -6.16
CA CYS A 390 -23.67 11.64 -6.70
C CYS A 390 -24.68 11.10 -7.74
N VAL A 391 -25.93 11.55 -7.67
CA VAL A 391 -26.99 11.09 -8.59
C VAL A 391 -26.67 11.48 -10.04
N SER A 392 -26.08 12.65 -10.28
CA SER A 392 -25.66 13.07 -11.62
C SER A 392 -24.64 12.11 -12.25
N LEU A 393 -23.78 11.50 -11.44
CA LEU A 393 -22.81 10.50 -11.90
C LEU A 393 -23.49 9.22 -12.37
N LEU A 394 -24.53 8.77 -11.65
CA LEU A 394 -25.34 7.62 -12.04
C LEU A 394 -26.10 7.89 -13.34
N VAL A 395 -26.76 9.05 -13.43
CA VAL A 395 -27.52 9.45 -14.62
C VAL A 395 -26.60 9.56 -15.84
N ALA A 396 -25.43 10.19 -15.70
CA ALA A 396 -24.46 10.32 -16.78
C ALA A 396 -23.90 8.96 -17.25
N ALA A 397 -23.74 8.01 -16.33
CA ALA A 397 -23.27 6.67 -16.66
C ALA A 397 -24.35 5.85 -17.40
N SER A 398 -25.62 6.01 -17.03
CA SER A 398 -26.76 5.34 -17.69
C SER A 398 -27.04 5.89 -19.10
N LEU A 399 -26.89 7.20 -19.33
CA LEU A 399 -27.15 7.84 -20.64
C LEU A 399 -26.15 7.44 -21.73
N HIS A 400 -24.96 6.95 -21.39
CA HIS A 400 -23.91 6.64 -22.36
C HIS A 400 -24.02 5.27 -23.01
N TYR A 401 -24.94 4.41 -22.56
CA TYR A 401 -25.01 3.01 -22.97
C TYR A 401 -26.43 2.50 -23.26
N HIS A 402 -27.39 3.41 -23.41
CA HIS A 402 -28.67 3.15 -24.09
C HIS A 402 -28.58 3.44 -25.58
#